data_AF-A0A9P1JT48-F1
#
_entry.id   AF-A0A9P1JT48-F1
#
_cell.length_a   1.000
_cell.length_b   1.000
_cell.length_c   1.000
_cell.angle_alpha   90.00
_cell.angle_beta   90.00
_cell.angle_gamma   90.00
#
_symmetry.space_group_name_H-M   'P 1'
#
loop_
_entity.id
_entity.type
_entity.pdbx_description
1 polymer ?
#
loop_
_entity_poly.entity_id
_entity_poly.type
_entity_poly.pdbx_seq_one_letter_code
_entity_poly.pdbx_strand_id
1 'polypeptide(L)' 'MAAPLVCDALWAIIEPLIPPEPPKPKGGRPRLCDRAALTGILFVL' A
#
# COMPACT_ATOMS: atom_id res chain seq x y z
N MET A 1 -13.09 -10.52 15.16
CA MET A 1 -12.09 -10.25 14.10
C MET A 1 -11.05 -9.30 14.68
N ALA A 2 -9.78 -9.46 14.35
CA ALA A 2 -8.76 -8.50 14.75
C ALA A 2 -8.97 -7.18 13.98
N ALA A 3 -8.64 -6.05 14.61
CA ALA A 3 -8.65 -4.75 13.93
C ALA A 3 -7.63 -4.75 12.79
N PRO A 4 -7.92 -4.07 11.66
CA PRO A 4 -6.93 -3.93 10.59
C PRO A 4 -5.72 -3.14 11.10
N LEU A 5 -4.50 -3.66 10.83
CA LEU A 5 -3.25 -3.00 11.22
C LEU A 5 -3.11 -1.60 10.60
N VAL A 6 -3.59 -1.44 9.36
CA VAL A 6 -3.67 -0.15 8.67
C VAL A 6 -5.12 0.31 8.67
N CYS A 7 -5.50 1.12 9.66
CA CYS A 7 -6.84 1.73 9.73
C CYS A 7 -7.01 2.86 8.71
N ASP A 8 -8.25 3.31 8.49
CA ASP A 8 -8.53 4.36 7.49
C ASP A 8 -7.89 5.71 7.85
N ALA A 9 -7.86 6.05 9.14
CA ALA A 9 -7.22 7.27 9.62
C ALA A 9 -5.71 7.27 9.36
N LEU A 10 -5.05 6.13 9.57
CA LEU A 10 -3.62 5.98 9.24
C LEU A 10 -3.41 6.01 7.72
N TRP A 11 -4.27 5.33 6.96
CA TRP A 11 -4.19 5.30 5.52
C TRP A 11 -4.32 6.69 4.89
N ALA A 12 -5.26 7.52 5.38
CA ALA A 12 -5.45 8.89 4.90
C ALA A 12 -4.22 9.79 5.08
N ILE A 13 -3.34 9.47 6.05
CA ILE A 13 -2.08 10.20 6.27
C ILE A 13 -0.98 9.68 5.32
N ILE A 14 -0.92 8.37 5.08
CA ILE A 14 0.16 7.73 4.32
C ILE A 14 -0.06 7.80 2.81
N GLU A 15 -1.27 7.53 2.34
CA GLU A 15 -1.62 7.50 0.91
C GLU A 15 -1.10 8.70 0.10
N PRO A 16 -1.27 9.97 0.54
CA PRO A 16 -0.79 11.12 -0.23
C PRO A 16 0.75 11.24 -0.30
N LEU A 17 1.48 10.51 0.55
CA LEU A 17 2.94 10.48 0.55
C LEU A 17 3.50 9.47 -0.47
N ILE A 18 2.65 8.61 -1.02
CA ILE A 18 3.05 7.59 -1.99
C ILE A 18 3.20 8.26 -3.37
N PRO A 19 4.36 8.11 -4.04
CA PRO A 19 4.55 8.67 -5.36
C PRO A 19 3.64 7.97 -6.39
N PRO A 20 3.21 8.69 -7.45
CA PRO A 20 2.39 8.11 -8.50
C PRO A 20 3.12 6.95 -9.20
N GLU A 21 2.34 6.02 -9.75
CA GLU A 21 2.90 4.86 -10.44
C GLU A 21 3.66 5.28 -11.71
N PRO A 22 4.91 4.82 -11.91
CA PRO A 22 5.67 5.16 -13.11
C PRO A 22 5.12 4.45 -14.36
N PRO A 23 5.33 5.00 -15.57
CA PRO A 23 4.93 4.37 -16.82
C PRO A 23 5.56 2.98 -17.02
N LYS A 24 4.80 2.03 -17.57
CA LYS A 24 5.25 0.65 -17.85
C LYS A 24 5.21 0.32 -19.35
N PRO A 25 6.15 0.83 -20.17
CA PRO A 25 6.11 0.67 -21.62
C PRO A 25 6.26 -0.77 -22.10
N LYS A 26 6.94 -1.62 -21.32
CA LYS A 26 7.12 -3.06 -21.61
C LYS A 26 6.08 -3.94 -20.91
N GLY A 27 5.09 -3.35 -20.25
CA GLY A 27 4.16 -4.08 -19.38
C GLY A 27 4.85 -4.71 -18.18
N GLY A 28 4.23 -5.74 -17.61
CA GLY A 28 4.73 -6.46 -16.44
C GLY A 28 3.60 -6.86 -15.49
N ARG A 29 3.96 -7.48 -14.37
CA ARG A 29 2.98 -7.82 -13.34
C ARG A 29 2.39 -6.55 -12.73
N PRO A 30 1.04 -6.45 -12.59
CA PRO A 30 0.42 -5.34 -11.85
C PRO A 30 0.95 -5.24 -10.43
N ARG A 31 1.03 -4.01 -9.89
CA ARG A 31 1.38 -3.81 -8.48
C ARG A 31 0.26 -4.33 -7.58
N LEU A 32 0.61 -4.77 -6.39
CA LEU A 32 -0.37 -4.99 -5.32
C LEU A 32 -0.89 -3.62 -4.84
N CYS A 33 -2.10 -3.59 -4.29
CA CYS A 33 -2.61 -2.40 -3.60
C CYS A 33 -1.63 -1.96 -2.51
N ASP A 34 -1.28 -0.67 -2.50
CA ASP A 34 -0.27 -0.13 -1.59
C ASP A 34 -0.65 -0.31 -0.10
N ARG A 35 -1.94 -0.22 0.24
CA ARG A 35 -2.43 -0.49 1.61
C ARG A 35 -2.21 -1.93 2.05
N ALA A 36 -2.39 -2.88 1.12
CA ALA A 36 -2.14 -4.29 1.38
C ALA A 36 -0.64 -4.57 1.54
N ALA A 37 0.20 -3.95 0.70
CA ALA A 37 1.66 -4.03 0.82
C ALA A 37 2.15 -3.49 2.17
N LEU A 38 1.67 -2.31 2.58
CA LEU A 38 2.01 -1.71 3.88
C LEU A 38 1.57 -2.59 5.05
N THR A 39 0.37 -3.18 4.97
CA THR A 39 -0.13 -4.11 5.99
C THR A 39 0.83 -5.30 6.15
N GLY A 40 1.33 -5.87 5.05
CA GLY A 40 2.30 -6.97 5.08
C GLY A 40 3.65 -6.57 5.68
N ILE A 41 4.13 -5.36 5.39
CA ILE A 41 5.38 -4.83 5.96
C ILE A 41 5.25 -4.68 7.49
N LEU A 42 4.17 -4.05 7.97
CA LEU A 42 3.92 -3.84 9.40
C LEU A 42 3.56 -5.10 10.18
N PHE A 43 3.14 -6.16 9.50
CA PHE A 43 2.89 -7.45 10.15
C PHE A 43 4.20 -8.20 10.48
N VAL A 44 5.24 -7.97 9.70
CA VAL A 44 6.54 -8.63 9.86
C VAL A 44 7.47 -7.85 10.80
N LEU A 45 7.43 -6.52 10.75
CA LEU A 45 8.22 -5.61 11.59
C LEU A 45 7.54 -5.35 12.93
#